data_AF-A0A254N4D4-F1
#
_entry.id   AF-A0A254N4D4-F1
#
_cell.length_a   1.000
_cell.length_b   1.000
_cell.length_c   1.000
_cell.angle_alpha   90.00
_cell.angle_beta   90.00
_cell.angle_gamma   90.00
#
_symmetry.space_group_name_H-M   'P 1'
#
loop_
_entity.id
_entity.type
_entity.pdbx_description
1 polymer ?
#
loop_
_entity_poly.entity_id
_entity_poly.type
_entity_poly.pdbx_seq_one_letter_code
_entity_poly.pdbx_strand_id
1 'polypeptide(L)'
;MDSHPFDMPQDALPSLDSDPVLAPWLHPVSDEAPCGEDLEYDNDFLALTQAAAGKPETQFAAAEPPDWRAVQSLADQLNTRTRDLRVANLLLRARLRLEGFAALAPGLCLFERLLGIWWDELHPRPEDGDAFARINLLNELNSLDSTLGDVRASLVLNDRGIGQISVRDIEIAMGELAARDDESVPSRGQIENMLADAVAGYPQLATQAQASIAALDALTEVLSARLGYGEMPDFTALRTMLDAVLAVSPQPVTLAAEADDLAGLLNDLGISQDEGPAADDEVRTPAAPARRARTQGASAGIGAIESRADAVRAIDAVCAYLEKHEPTNPAADLLRRAQRLIDRNFLQLVREFAPDAVGEVARMLGVDPDSLH
;
A
#
# COMPACT_ATOMS: atom_id res chain seq x y z
N MET A 1 -32.11 1.21 -3.56
CA MET A 1 -31.03 1.69 -4.47
C MET A 1 -29.82 1.07 -3.84
N ASP A 2 -29.59 -0.18 -4.23
CA ASP A 2 -29.00 -1.19 -3.39
C ASP A 2 -27.51 -1.26 -3.71
N SER A 3 -26.68 -0.85 -2.75
CA SER A 3 -25.23 -0.97 -2.84
C SER A 3 -24.85 -2.41 -2.48
N HIS A 4 -24.23 -3.11 -3.42
CA HIS A 4 -23.81 -4.50 -3.24
C HIS A 4 -22.60 -4.61 -2.30
N PRO A 5 -22.49 -5.69 -1.49
CA PRO A 5 -21.41 -5.87 -0.51
C PRO A 5 -20.04 -6.26 -1.12
N PHE A 6 -19.82 -5.99 -2.41
CA PHE A 6 -18.57 -6.26 -3.15
C PHE A 6 -18.05 -5.02 -3.89
N ASP A 7 -18.49 -3.82 -3.53
CA ASP A 7 -17.80 -2.61 -3.98
C ASP A 7 -16.40 -2.61 -3.34
N MET A 8 -15.43 -3.14 -4.10
CA MET A 8 -14.02 -2.95 -3.84
C MET A 8 -13.79 -1.46 -3.64
N PRO A 9 -13.01 -1.02 -2.64
CA PRO A 9 -12.75 0.40 -2.46
C PRO A 9 -12.15 0.95 -3.77
N GLN A 10 -12.87 1.88 -4.42
CA GLN A 10 -12.44 2.58 -5.63
C GLN A 10 -11.07 3.28 -5.46
N ASP A 11 -10.60 3.43 -4.23
CA ASP A 11 -9.33 4.05 -3.86
C ASP A 11 -8.09 3.12 -3.99
N ALA A 12 -8.23 1.85 -4.39
CA ALA A 12 -7.10 0.91 -4.46
C ALA A 12 -6.36 0.88 -5.82
N LEU A 13 -7.01 1.27 -6.92
CA LEU A 13 -6.40 1.26 -8.26
C LEU A 13 -5.81 2.63 -8.62
N PRO A 14 -4.58 2.70 -9.14
CA PRO A 14 -3.98 3.96 -9.56
C PRO A 14 -4.79 4.59 -10.70
N SER A 15 -5.11 5.89 -10.57
CA SER A 15 -5.75 6.65 -11.64
C SER A 15 -4.77 6.91 -12.78
N LEU A 16 -4.90 6.16 -13.87
CA LEU A 16 -4.10 6.33 -15.08
C LEU A 16 -4.30 7.68 -15.76
N ASP A 17 -5.47 8.30 -15.58
CA ASP A 17 -5.79 9.59 -16.21
C ASP A 17 -4.86 10.73 -15.74
N SER A 18 -4.19 10.53 -14.60
CA SER A 18 -3.20 11.45 -14.05
C SER A 18 -1.75 11.13 -14.43
N ASP A 19 -1.48 9.95 -15.02
CA ASP A 19 -0.15 9.56 -15.49
C ASP A 19 0.07 10.12 -16.91
N PRO A 20 0.99 11.09 -17.12
CA PRO A 20 1.18 11.73 -18.41
C PRO A 20 1.75 10.78 -19.49
N VAL A 21 2.34 9.64 -19.09
CA VAL A 21 2.86 8.62 -19.99
C VAL A 21 1.77 7.64 -20.38
N LEU A 22 0.93 7.22 -19.42
CA LEU A 22 -0.08 6.17 -19.65
C LEU A 22 -1.44 6.70 -20.09
N ALA A 23 -1.87 7.90 -19.65
CA ALA A 23 -3.15 8.48 -20.06
C ALA A 23 -3.34 8.54 -21.59
N PRO A 24 -2.32 8.92 -22.41
CA PRO A 24 -2.45 8.93 -23.86
C PRO A 24 -2.80 7.58 -24.50
N TRP A 25 -2.42 6.47 -23.85
CA TRP A 25 -2.74 5.11 -24.33
C TRP A 25 -4.24 4.81 -24.27
N LEU A 26 -5.01 5.52 -23.46
CA LEU A 26 -6.45 5.30 -23.29
C LEU A 26 -7.30 6.09 -24.30
N HIS A 27 -6.67 6.90 -25.15
CA HIS A 27 -7.35 7.58 -26.25
C HIS A 27 -7.27 6.75 -27.54
N PRO A 28 -8.30 6.76 -28.40
CA PRO A 28 -8.22 6.12 -29.70
C PRO A 28 -7.13 6.77 -30.57
N VAL A 29 -6.48 6.00 -31.43
CA VAL A 29 -5.54 6.53 -32.45
C VAL A 29 -6.27 7.41 -33.46
N SER A 30 -7.47 6.99 -33.87
CA SER A 30 -8.38 7.74 -34.76
C SER A 30 -9.82 7.27 -34.56
N ASP A 31 -10.79 8.04 -35.07
CA ASP A 31 -12.21 7.69 -34.98
C ASP A 31 -12.54 6.43 -35.81
N GLU A 32 -11.89 6.24 -36.96
CA GLU A 32 -12.12 5.10 -37.86
C GLU A 32 -11.31 3.85 -37.52
N ALA A 33 -10.16 4.03 -36.85
CA ALA A 33 -9.30 2.94 -36.38
C ALA A 33 -8.81 3.24 -34.95
N PRO A 34 -9.63 2.96 -33.91
CA PRO A 34 -9.31 3.21 -32.51
C PRO A 34 -7.98 2.61 -32.04
N CYS A 35 -7.64 1.40 -32.50
CA CYS A 35 -6.37 0.75 -32.18
C CYS A 35 -5.28 0.92 -33.25
N GLY A 36 -5.54 1.65 -34.33
CA GLY A 36 -4.59 1.84 -35.42
C GLY A 36 -4.17 0.56 -36.14
N GLU A 37 -3.04 0.62 -36.84
CA GLU A 37 -2.48 -0.48 -37.62
C GLU A 37 -1.72 -1.49 -36.75
N ASP A 38 -1.65 -2.75 -37.20
CA ASP A 38 -0.72 -3.73 -36.64
C ASP A 38 0.69 -3.42 -37.19
N LEU A 39 1.63 -3.13 -36.29
CA LEU A 39 2.98 -2.69 -36.64
C LEU A 39 4.03 -3.79 -36.51
N GLU A 40 3.64 -5.08 -36.47
CA GLU A 40 4.57 -6.22 -36.27
C GLU A 40 5.82 -6.18 -37.16
N TYR A 41 5.67 -5.75 -38.43
CA TYR A 41 6.77 -5.67 -39.41
C TYR A 41 7.29 -4.25 -39.64
N ASP A 42 6.80 -3.26 -38.90
CA ASP A 42 7.25 -1.88 -38.99
C ASP A 42 8.66 -1.72 -38.42
N ASN A 43 9.48 -0.88 -39.04
CA ASN A 43 10.88 -0.69 -38.61
C ASN A 43 10.98 -0.17 -37.17
N ASP A 44 10.03 0.68 -36.73
CA ASP A 44 10.05 1.23 -35.38
C ASP A 44 9.71 0.16 -34.34
N PHE A 45 8.79 -0.76 -34.68
CA PHE A 45 8.48 -1.92 -33.83
C PHE A 45 9.66 -2.89 -33.75
N LEU A 46 10.31 -3.20 -34.88
CA LEU A 46 11.51 -4.04 -34.90
C LEU A 46 12.65 -3.41 -34.11
N ALA A 47 12.82 -2.09 -34.19
CA ALA A 47 13.80 -1.36 -33.39
C ALA A 47 13.47 -1.43 -31.89
N LEU A 48 12.19 -1.31 -31.51
CA LEU A 48 11.73 -1.47 -30.14
C LEU A 48 12.07 -2.87 -29.59
N THR A 49 11.74 -3.93 -30.34
CA THR A 49 12.06 -5.30 -29.94
C THR A 49 13.56 -5.53 -29.84
N GLN A 50 14.36 -5.00 -30.78
CA GLN A 50 15.81 -5.10 -30.74
C GLN A 50 16.41 -4.37 -29.54
N ALA A 51 15.91 -3.17 -29.21
CA ALA A 51 16.36 -2.41 -28.04
C ALA A 51 16.07 -3.15 -26.73
N ALA A 52 14.93 -3.85 -26.65
CA ALA A 52 14.55 -4.65 -25.48
C ALA A 52 15.31 -5.97 -25.36
N ALA A 53 15.75 -6.56 -26.48
CA ALA A 53 16.55 -7.78 -26.47
C ALA A 53 18.03 -7.54 -26.12
N GLY A 54 18.56 -6.36 -26.45
CA GLY A 54 19.99 -6.11 -26.42
C GLY A 54 20.72 -6.89 -27.53
N LYS A 55 22.02 -7.12 -27.36
CA LYS A 55 22.81 -7.97 -28.28
C LYS A 55 23.52 -9.07 -27.49
N PRO A 56 23.38 -10.34 -27.89
CA PRO A 56 24.15 -11.41 -27.28
C PRO A 56 25.65 -11.25 -27.59
N GLU A 57 26.49 -11.86 -26.77
CA GLU A 57 27.93 -11.93 -27.04
C GLU A 57 28.18 -12.69 -28.34
N THR A 58 29.09 -12.16 -29.16
CA THR A 58 29.56 -12.81 -30.38
C THR A 58 31.08 -12.98 -30.32
N GLN A 59 31.64 -13.76 -31.25
CA GLN A 59 33.09 -13.90 -31.36
C GLN A 59 33.83 -12.58 -31.62
N PHE A 60 33.12 -11.51 -32.02
CA PHE A 60 33.68 -10.23 -32.43
C PHE A 60 33.23 -9.04 -31.56
N ALA A 61 32.27 -9.22 -30.65
CA ALA A 61 31.73 -8.15 -29.82
C ALA A 61 31.15 -8.71 -28.52
N ALA A 62 31.36 -7.98 -27.42
CA ALA A 62 30.75 -8.27 -26.13
C ALA A 62 29.22 -8.14 -26.19
N ALA A 63 28.52 -8.78 -25.25
CA ALA A 63 27.09 -8.59 -25.09
C ALA A 63 26.77 -7.11 -24.78
N GLU A 64 25.72 -6.60 -25.41
CA GLU A 64 25.15 -5.29 -25.09
C GLU A 64 23.83 -5.54 -24.33
N PRO A 65 23.65 -4.97 -23.13
CA PRO A 65 22.39 -5.10 -22.42
C PRO A 65 21.27 -4.34 -23.16
N PRO A 66 20.00 -4.65 -22.85
CA PRO A 66 18.87 -3.87 -23.35
C PRO A 66 19.00 -2.37 -23.04
N ASP A 67 18.59 -1.53 -23.99
CA ASP A 67 18.51 -0.07 -23.80
C ASP A 67 17.08 0.32 -23.40
N TRP A 68 16.79 0.23 -22.10
CA TRP A 68 15.46 0.52 -21.57
C TRP A 68 14.99 1.96 -21.82
N ARG A 69 15.90 2.94 -21.97
CA ARG A 69 15.52 4.31 -22.32
C ARG A 69 15.08 4.41 -23.77
N ALA A 70 15.79 3.75 -24.67
CA ALA A 70 15.36 3.63 -26.06
C ALA A 70 14.01 2.88 -26.16
N VAL A 71 13.82 1.81 -25.39
CA VAL A 71 12.54 1.07 -25.35
C VAL A 71 11.39 1.98 -24.94
N GLN A 72 11.52 2.75 -23.86
CA GLN A 72 10.49 3.70 -23.42
C GLN A 72 10.18 4.73 -24.51
N SER A 73 11.22 5.36 -25.08
CA SER A 73 11.04 6.37 -26.13
C SER A 73 10.40 5.82 -27.41
N LEU A 74 10.72 4.59 -27.82
CA LEU A 74 10.16 3.96 -29.01
C LEU A 74 8.71 3.53 -28.77
N ALA A 75 8.40 3.02 -27.58
CA ALA A 75 7.03 2.67 -27.20
C ALA A 75 6.11 3.89 -27.20
N ASP A 76 6.57 5.04 -26.68
CA ASP A 76 5.80 6.29 -26.71
C ASP A 76 5.53 6.78 -28.14
N GLN A 77 6.50 6.63 -29.05
CA GLN A 77 6.33 6.97 -30.47
C GLN A 77 5.30 6.04 -31.14
N LEU A 78 5.43 4.73 -30.93
CA LEU A 78 4.51 3.73 -31.48
C LEU A 78 3.08 3.90 -30.95
N ASN A 79 2.92 4.33 -29.69
CA ASN A 79 1.60 4.65 -29.12
C ASN A 79 0.87 5.79 -29.86
N THR A 80 1.52 6.57 -30.73
CA THR A 80 0.79 7.53 -31.58
C THR A 80 0.12 6.87 -32.79
N ARG A 81 0.48 5.62 -33.11
CA ARG A 81 0.09 4.90 -34.33
C ARG A 81 -0.68 3.61 -34.07
N THR A 82 -0.47 2.99 -32.90
CA THR A 82 -1.08 1.69 -32.57
C THR A 82 -1.45 1.58 -31.09
N ARG A 83 -2.51 0.82 -30.80
CA ARG A 83 -2.78 0.26 -29.47
C ARG A 83 -2.44 -1.21 -29.52
N ASP A 84 -1.32 -1.56 -28.90
CA ASP A 84 -0.73 -2.88 -29.02
C ASP A 84 -0.17 -3.32 -27.67
N LEU A 85 -0.64 -4.47 -27.18
CA LEU A 85 -0.20 -5.04 -25.91
C LEU A 85 1.28 -5.42 -25.93
N ARG A 86 1.85 -5.77 -27.09
CA ARG A 86 3.29 -6.08 -27.21
C ARG A 86 4.11 -4.85 -26.90
N VAL A 87 3.69 -3.70 -27.42
CA VAL A 87 4.32 -2.40 -27.14
C VAL A 87 4.09 -2.00 -25.68
N ALA A 88 2.87 -2.19 -25.15
CA ALA A 88 2.56 -1.91 -23.74
C ALA A 88 3.39 -2.76 -22.77
N ASN A 89 3.63 -4.04 -23.08
CA ASN A 89 4.47 -4.93 -22.27
C ASN A 89 5.94 -4.47 -22.28
N LEU A 90 6.47 -4.09 -23.44
CA LEU A 90 7.83 -3.55 -23.51
C LEU A 90 7.97 -2.22 -22.77
N LEU A 91 6.93 -1.37 -22.79
CA LEU A 91 6.89 -0.16 -21.96
C LEU A 91 6.90 -0.51 -20.46
N LEU A 92 6.05 -1.44 -20.00
CA LEU A 92 6.03 -1.89 -18.60
C LEU A 92 7.41 -2.39 -18.18
N ARG A 93 8.04 -3.23 -18.99
CA ARG A 93 9.40 -3.74 -18.73
C ARG A 93 10.42 -2.60 -18.61
N ALA A 94 10.39 -1.64 -19.53
CA ALA A 94 11.27 -0.47 -19.44
C ALA A 94 11.05 0.33 -18.16
N ARG A 95 9.78 0.58 -17.78
CA ARG A 95 9.46 1.32 -16.55
C ARG A 95 9.87 0.57 -15.29
N LEU A 96 9.66 -0.75 -15.21
CA LEU A 96 10.17 -1.56 -14.09
C LEU A 96 11.69 -1.42 -13.90
N ARG A 97 12.43 -1.30 -15.01
CA ARG A 97 13.90 -1.18 -15.00
C ARG A 97 14.41 0.24 -14.76
N LEU A 98 13.63 1.26 -15.08
CA LEU A 98 14.01 2.67 -14.94
C LEU A 98 13.46 3.30 -13.67
N GLU A 99 12.24 2.95 -13.29
CA GLU A 99 11.43 3.57 -12.23
C GLU A 99 11.22 2.64 -11.03
N GLY A 100 11.44 1.34 -11.20
CA GLY A 100 11.33 0.35 -10.14
C GLY A 100 9.93 -0.25 -10.01
N PHE A 101 9.70 -0.91 -8.87
CA PHE A 101 8.53 -1.75 -8.63
C PHE A 101 7.20 -0.97 -8.68
N ALA A 102 7.20 0.31 -8.30
CA ALA A 102 6.03 1.17 -8.34
C ALA A 102 5.40 1.31 -9.74
N ALA A 103 6.15 1.02 -10.81
CA ALA A 103 5.63 1.01 -12.18
C ALA A 103 4.69 -0.17 -12.50
N LEU A 104 4.68 -1.22 -11.66
CA LEU A 104 3.93 -2.44 -11.93
C LEU A 104 2.41 -2.20 -11.90
N ALA A 105 1.88 -1.60 -10.83
CA ALA A 105 0.44 -1.38 -10.71
C ALA A 105 -0.13 -0.54 -11.86
N PRO A 106 0.44 0.63 -12.22
CA PRO A 106 -0.04 1.40 -13.37
C PRO A 106 0.06 0.63 -14.70
N GLY A 107 1.10 -0.17 -14.91
CA GLY A 107 1.21 -0.98 -16.13
C GLY A 107 0.18 -2.11 -16.21
N LEU A 108 -0.11 -2.80 -15.10
CA LEU A 108 -1.17 -3.81 -15.04
C LEU A 108 -2.56 -3.16 -15.25
N CYS A 109 -2.80 -1.98 -14.66
CA CYS A 109 -4.01 -1.21 -14.94
C CYS A 109 -4.10 -0.81 -16.42
N LEU A 110 -2.99 -0.46 -17.07
CA LEU A 110 -3.02 -0.16 -18.50
C LEU A 110 -3.50 -1.38 -19.29
N PHE A 111 -3.01 -2.58 -18.97
CA PHE A 111 -3.42 -3.81 -19.65
C PHE A 111 -4.91 -4.06 -19.45
N GLU A 112 -5.38 -3.98 -18.20
CA GLU A 112 -6.79 -4.12 -17.84
C GLU A 112 -7.65 -3.16 -18.66
N ARG A 113 -7.32 -1.87 -18.68
CA ARG A 113 -8.09 -0.84 -19.41
C ARG A 113 -8.07 -1.06 -20.92
N LEU A 114 -6.90 -1.36 -21.51
CA LEU A 114 -6.80 -1.61 -22.96
C LEU A 114 -7.66 -2.80 -23.38
N LEU A 115 -7.59 -3.89 -22.63
CA LEU A 115 -8.38 -5.10 -22.86
C LEU A 115 -9.88 -4.86 -22.64
N GLY A 116 -10.24 -4.06 -21.63
CA GLY A 116 -11.62 -3.70 -21.33
C GLY A 116 -12.26 -2.82 -22.40
N ILE A 117 -11.52 -1.82 -22.90
CA ILE A 117 -12.01 -0.83 -23.88
C ILE A 117 -12.05 -1.41 -25.29
N TRP A 118 -10.97 -2.07 -25.74
CA TRP A 118 -10.76 -2.41 -27.15
C TRP A 118 -10.51 -3.90 -27.41
N TRP A 119 -11.08 -4.80 -26.61
CA TRP A 119 -10.88 -6.25 -26.73
C TRP A 119 -10.77 -6.78 -28.18
N ASP A 120 -11.71 -6.42 -29.05
CA ASP A 120 -11.78 -6.96 -30.42
C ASP A 120 -10.77 -6.33 -31.39
N GLU A 121 -10.35 -5.08 -31.14
CA GLU A 121 -9.51 -4.30 -32.06
C GLU A 121 -8.05 -4.16 -31.63
N LEU A 122 -7.78 -4.39 -30.34
CA LEU A 122 -6.47 -4.27 -29.71
C LEU A 122 -5.49 -5.30 -30.27
N HIS A 123 -4.29 -4.85 -30.61
CA HIS A 123 -3.25 -5.74 -31.15
C HIS A 123 -2.52 -6.52 -30.03
N PRO A 124 -2.15 -7.79 -30.25
CA PRO A 124 -2.57 -8.66 -31.35
C PRO A 124 -4.08 -8.93 -31.30
N ARG A 125 -4.74 -8.78 -32.45
CA ARG A 125 -6.19 -8.98 -32.57
C ARG A 125 -6.54 -10.47 -32.43
N PRO A 126 -7.71 -10.82 -31.89
CA PRO A 126 -8.17 -12.20 -31.92
C PRO A 126 -8.52 -12.60 -33.35
N GLU A 127 -8.14 -13.80 -33.77
CA GLU A 127 -8.44 -14.34 -35.10
C GLU A 127 -9.61 -15.32 -35.00
N ASP A 128 -10.75 -15.04 -35.65
CA ASP A 128 -11.96 -15.87 -35.58
C ASP A 128 -12.42 -16.22 -34.14
N GLY A 129 -12.16 -15.32 -33.19
CA GLY A 129 -12.47 -15.48 -31.76
C GLY A 129 -11.37 -16.15 -30.94
N ASP A 130 -10.29 -16.62 -31.58
CA ASP A 130 -9.11 -17.16 -30.93
C ASP A 130 -8.16 -16.05 -30.48
N ALA A 131 -7.93 -15.95 -29.16
CA ALA A 131 -7.03 -14.98 -28.55
C ALA A 131 -5.62 -15.56 -28.25
N PHE A 132 -5.21 -16.65 -28.88
CA PHE A 132 -3.96 -17.36 -28.60
C PHE A 132 -2.72 -16.46 -28.57
N ALA A 133 -2.53 -15.61 -29.59
CA ALA A 133 -1.39 -14.69 -29.65
C ALA A 133 -1.35 -13.72 -28.45
N ARG A 134 -2.53 -13.26 -28.02
CA ARG A 134 -2.70 -12.38 -26.87
C ARG A 134 -2.47 -13.11 -25.55
N ILE A 135 -2.99 -14.32 -25.41
CA ILE A 135 -2.79 -15.17 -24.22
C ILE A 135 -1.29 -15.48 -24.05
N ASN A 136 -0.59 -15.81 -25.14
CA ASN A 136 0.86 -16.05 -25.09
C ASN A 136 1.63 -14.83 -24.60
N LEU A 137 1.28 -13.64 -25.10
CA LEU A 137 1.88 -12.40 -24.63
C LEU A 137 1.60 -12.15 -23.14
N LEU A 138 0.36 -12.37 -22.69
CA LEU A 138 0.00 -12.19 -21.27
C LEU A 138 0.71 -13.19 -20.36
N ASN A 139 0.98 -14.41 -20.84
CA ASN A 139 1.81 -15.39 -20.13
C ASN A 139 3.28 -14.92 -19.96
N GLU A 140 3.77 -13.96 -20.75
CA GLU A 140 5.09 -13.37 -20.53
C GLU A 140 5.18 -12.59 -19.22
N LEU A 141 4.04 -12.11 -18.68
CA LEU A 141 3.97 -11.51 -17.33
C LEU A 141 4.44 -12.49 -16.25
N ASN A 142 4.42 -13.79 -16.54
CA ASN A 142 4.83 -14.86 -15.64
C ASN A 142 6.17 -15.51 -16.06
N SER A 143 6.88 -14.98 -17.07
CA SER A 143 8.15 -15.52 -17.57
C SER A 143 9.36 -14.82 -16.95
N LEU A 144 10.25 -15.59 -16.33
CA LEU A 144 11.49 -15.07 -15.72
C LEU A 144 12.51 -14.54 -16.73
N ASP A 145 12.40 -14.95 -18.00
CA ASP A 145 13.23 -14.43 -19.09
C ASP A 145 12.64 -13.15 -19.70
N SER A 146 11.48 -12.69 -19.21
CA SER A 146 10.77 -11.48 -19.65
C SER A 146 10.29 -10.66 -18.44
N THR A 147 9.01 -10.26 -18.41
CA THR A 147 8.47 -9.29 -17.45
C THR A 147 8.58 -9.74 -16.00
N LEU A 148 8.37 -11.03 -15.68
CA LEU A 148 8.50 -11.51 -14.29
C LEU A 148 9.95 -11.38 -13.77
N GLY A 149 10.94 -11.58 -14.66
CA GLY A 149 12.35 -11.34 -14.35
C GLY A 149 12.65 -9.87 -14.05
N ASP A 150 12.02 -8.96 -14.81
CA ASP A 150 12.14 -7.52 -14.59
C ASP A 150 11.43 -7.05 -13.31
N VAL A 151 10.29 -7.65 -12.95
CA VAL A 151 9.63 -7.45 -11.63
C VAL A 151 10.57 -7.88 -10.51
N ARG A 152 11.15 -9.09 -10.58
CA ARG A 152 12.11 -9.59 -9.59
C ARG A 152 13.33 -8.68 -9.43
N ALA A 153 13.84 -8.16 -10.54
CA ALA A 153 15.00 -7.27 -10.55
C ALA A 153 14.67 -5.82 -10.17
N SER A 154 13.40 -5.42 -10.18
CA SER A 154 12.98 -4.05 -9.91
C SER A 154 13.25 -3.65 -8.45
N LEU A 155 13.60 -2.38 -8.27
CA LEU A 155 13.84 -1.80 -6.94
C LEU A 155 12.50 -1.40 -6.31
N VAL A 156 12.21 -1.96 -5.14
CA VAL A 156 11.11 -1.55 -4.26
C VAL A 156 11.47 -0.26 -3.54
N LEU A 157 12.73 -0.11 -3.14
CA LEU A 157 13.31 1.09 -2.55
C LEU A 157 14.62 1.43 -3.25
N ASN A 158 14.83 2.71 -3.56
CA ASN A 158 16.09 3.23 -4.06
C ASN A 158 16.36 4.62 -3.47
N ASP A 159 16.93 4.64 -2.28
CA ASP A 159 17.28 5.89 -1.58
C ASP A 159 18.78 5.93 -1.26
N ARG A 160 19.40 7.11 -1.40
CA ARG A 160 20.85 7.27 -1.18
C ARG A 160 21.27 7.21 0.29
N GLY A 161 20.36 7.58 1.20
CA GLY A 161 20.61 7.59 2.64
C GLY A 161 20.23 6.28 3.33
N ILE A 162 19.13 5.66 2.90
CA ILE A 162 18.62 4.42 3.50
C ILE A 162 19.22 3.18 2.82
N GLY A 163 19.24 3.16 1.48
CA GLY A 163 19.76 2.06 0.69
C GLY A 163 18.82 1.63 -0.44
N GLN A 164 19.13 0.47 -1.01
CA GLN A 164 18.37 -0.14 -2.11
C GLN A 164 17.82 -1.49 -1.67
N ILE A 165 16.61 -1.81 -2.11
CA ILE A 165 15.95 -3.11 -1.89
C ILE A 165 15.26 -3.50 -3.20
N SER A 166 15.59 -4.65 -3.75
CA SER A 166 14.87 -5.23 -4.89
C SER A 166 13.81 -6.24 -4.44
N VAL A 167 12.90 -6.62 -5.34
CA VAL A 167 11.96 -7.73 -5.09
C VAL A 167 12.71 -9.03 -4.80
N ARG A 168 13.81 -9.31 -5.52
CA ARG A 168 14.71 -10.44 -5.23
C ARG A 168 15.20 -10.47 -3.77
N ASP A 169 15.64 -9.33 -3.23
CA ASP A 169 16.13 -9.26 -1.85
C ASP A 169 15.03 -9.68 -0.86
N ILE A 170 13.79 -9.26 -1.14
CA ILE A 170 12.61 -9.63 -0.35
C ILE A 170 12.30 -11.12 -0.47
N GLU A 171 12.29 -11.70 -1.67
CA GLU A 171 12.09 -13.15 -1.86
C GLU A 171 13.13 -13.97 -1.08
N ILE A 172 14.40 -13.52 -1.06
CA ILE A 172 15.45 -14.19 -0.29
C ILE A 172 15.23 -14.02 1.21
N ALA A 173 14.91 -12.82 1.68
CA ALA A 173 14.65 -12.54 3.09
C ALA A 173 13.41 -13.28 3.63
N MET A 174 12.45 -13.59 2.76
CA MET A 174 11.26 -14.38 3.06
C MET A 174 11.50 -15.90 3.00
N GLY A 175 12.65 -16.35 2.48
CA GLY A 175 13.00 -17.76 2.35
C GLY A 175 12.42 -18.45 1.11
N GLU A 176 11.81 -17.69 0.20
CA GLU A 176 11.25 -18.18 -1.07
C GLU A 176 12.34 -18.40 -2.12
N LEU A 177 13.50 -17.77 -1.93
CA LEU A 177 14.64 -17.87 -2.84
C LEU A 177 15.95 -18.05 -2.09
N ALA A 178 16.80 -18.96 -2.56
CA ALA A 178 18.13 -19.13 -1.99
C ALA A 178 19.05 -17.98 -2.41
N ALA A 179 19.78 -17.44 -1.44
CA ALA A 179 20.89 -16.54 -1.69
C ALA A 179 22.02 -17.26 -2.42
N ARG A 180 22.72 -16.55 -3.30
CA ARG A 180 24.02 -16.95 -3.88
C ARG A 180 25.12 -16.88 -2.82
N ASP A 181 26.16 -17.67 -2.99
CA ASP A 181 27.27 -17.74 -2.02
C ASP A 181 28.02 -16.40 -1.83
N ASP A 182 27.93 -15.49 -2.79
CA ASP A 182 28.62 -14.20 -2.82
C ASP A 182 27.71 -12.99 -2.54
N GLU A 183 26.40 -13.20 -2.29
CA GLU A 183 25.46 -12.10 -2.04
C GLU A 183 25.10 -11.98 -0.55
N SER A 184 25.20 -10.75 -0.02
CA SER A 184 24.77 -10.42 1.34
C SER A 184 23.43 -9.70 1.25
N VAL A 185 22.35 -10.39 1.60
CA VAL A 185 20.98 -9.84 1.54
C VAL A 185 20.54 -9.38 2.93
N PRO A 186 19.89 -8.21 3.05
CA PRO A 186 19.30 -7.77 4.31
C PRO A 186 18.27 -8.79 4.83
N SER A 187 18.25 -9.03 6.13
CA SER A 187 17.19 -9.82 6.77
C SER A 187 15.82 -9.15 6.64
N ARG A 188 14.75 -9.93 6.79
CA ARG A 188 13.36 -9.43 6.78
C ARG A 188 13.16 -8.20 7.67
N GLY A 189 13.59 -8.26 8.92
CA GLY A 189 13.45 -7.13 9.85
C GLY A 189 14.28 -5.89 9.45
N GLN A 190 15.41 -6.06 8.76
CA GLN A 190 16.16 -4.91 8.21
C GLN A 190 15.41 -4.28 7.04
N ILE A 191 14.83 -5.09 6.14
CA ILE A 191 14.00 -4.61 5.04
C ILE A 191 12.79 -3.84 5.57
N GLU A 192 12.06 -4.40 6.53
CA GLU A 192 10.89 -3.76 7.15
C GLU A 192 11.26 -2.39 7.77
N ASN A 193 12.39 -2.31 8.50
CA ASN A 193 12.86 -1.04 9.07
C ASN A 193 13.27 -0.03 7.98
N MET A 194 13.99 -0.46 6.95
CA MET A 194 14.38 0.42 5.84
C MET A 194 13.17 0.99 5.11
N LEU A 195 12.14 0.16 4.86
CA LEU A 195 10.90 0.60 4.22
C LEU A 195 10.10 1.54 5.14
N ALA A 196 10.03 1.26 6.44
CA ALA A 196 9.37 2.12 7.42
C ALA A 196 10.06 3.48 7.54
N ASP A 197 11.39 3.54 7.53
CA ASP A 197 12.16 4.79 7.55
C ASP A 197 11.96 5.60 6.25
N ALA A 198 11.77 4.91 5.12
CA ALA A 198 11.62 5.54 3.81
C ALA A 198 10.20 6.04 3.50
N VAL A 199 9.16 5.47 4.12
CA VAL A 199 7.75 5.70 3.74
C VAL A 199 7.33 7.16 3.84
N ALA A 200 7.90 7.93 4.76
CA ALA A 200 7.61 9.36 4.90
C ALA A 200 8.06 10.18 3.66
N GLY A 201 9.18 9.79 3.04
CA GLY A 201 9.68 10.40 1.80
C GLY A 201 9.07 9.77 0.53
N TYR A 202 8.62 8.53 0.63
CA TYR A 202 8.05 7.75 -0.47
C TYR A 202 6.75 7.06 -0.01
N PRO A 203 5.63 7.79 0.08
CA PRO A 203 4.37 7.23 0.61
C PRO A 203 3.85 6.02 -0.18
N GLN A 204 4.20 5.92 -1.46
CA GLN A 204 3.86 4.78 -2.31
C GLN A 204 4.41 3.44 -1.79
N LEU A 205 5.44 3.44 -0.93
CA LEU A 205 5.97 2.19 -0.35
C LEU A 205 4.92 1.44 0.46
N ALA A 206 3.97 2.16 1.09
CA ALA A 206 2.87 1.56 1.85
C ALA A 206 1.76 0.98 0.97
N THR A 207 1.66 1.38 -0.30
CA THR A 207 0.50 1.06 -1.15
C THR A 207 0.85 0.31 -2.42
N GLN A 208 2.09 0.38 -2.92
CA GLN A 208 2.49 -0.17 -4.23
C GLN A 208 2.23 -1.68 -4.38
N ALA A 209 2.44 -2.47 -3.32
CA ALA A 209 2.19 -3.91 -3.36
C ALA A 209 0.69 -4.21 -3.43
N GLN A 210 -0.10 -3.56 -2.56
CA GLN A 210 -1.56 -3.70 -2.55
C GLN A 210 -2.20 -3.23 -3.86
N ALA A 211 -1.74 -2.11 -4.41
CA ALA A 211 -2.20 -1.59 -5.69
C ALA A 211 -1.85 -2.54 -6.85
N SER A 212 -0.67 -3.18 -6.82
CA SER A 212 -0.28 -4.16 -7.83
C SER A 212 -1.13 -5.43 -7.78
N ILE A 213 -1.48 -5.89 -6.56
CA ILE A 213 -2.39 -7.03 -6.36
C ILE A 213 -3.78 -6.69 -6.89
N ALA A 214 -4.32 -5.53 -6.51
CA ALA A 214 -5.62 -5.08 -6.99
C ALA A 214 -5.66 -4.95 -8.52
N ALA A 215 -4.59 -4.41 -9.14
CA ALA A 215 -4.48 -4.30 -10.59
C ALA A 215 -4.41 -5.67 -11.28
N LEU A 216 -3.71 -6.65 -10.69
CA LEU A 216 -3.65 -8.02 -11.19
C LEU A 216 -5.01 -8.72 -11.09
N ASP A 217 -5.73 -8.52 -9.98
CA ASP A 217 -7.07 -9.07 -9.78
C ASP A 217 -8.05 -8.49 -10.81
N ALA A 218 -8.02 -7.17 -11.04
CA ALA A 218 -8.85 -6.50 -12.05
C ALA A 218 -8.54 -6.97 -13.48
N LEU A 219 -7.25 -7.13 -13.82
CA LEU A 219 -6.84 -7.73 -15.10
C LEU A 219 -7.38 -9.15 -15.26
N THR A 220 -7.31 -9.96 -14.20
CA THR A 220 -7.82 -11.34 -14.19
C THR A 220 -9.34 -11.37 -14.39
N GLU A 221 -10.07 -10.42 -13.79
CA GLU A 221 -11.51 -10.28 -13.96
C GLU A 221 -11.87 -9.97 -15.43
N VAL A 222 -11.22 -8.97 -16.04
CA VAL A 222 -11.43 -8.62 -17.47
C VAL A 222 -11.17 -9.81 -18.39
N LEU A 223 -10.10 -10.57 -18.13
CA LEU A 223 -9.77 -11.76 -18.91
C LEU A 223 -10.82 -12.87 -18.73
N SER A 224 -11.28 -13.11 -17.49
CA SER A 224 -12.26 -14.16 -17.19
C SER A 224 -13.63 -13.91 -17.83
N ALA A 225 -13.98 -12.64 -18.09
CA ALA A 225 -15.21 -12.27 -18.79
C ALA A 225 -15.13 -12.55 -20.31
N ARG A 226 -13.93 -12.77 -20.85
CA ARG A 226 -13.68 -12.87 -22.30
C ARG A 226 -13.14 -14.22 -22.74
N LEU A 227 -12.40 -14.91 -21.88
CA LEU A 227 -11.73 -16.17 -22.17
C LEU A 227 -12.48 -17.37 -21.61
N GLY A 228 -12.36 -18.52 -22.27
CA GLY A 228 -12.94 -19.78 -21.83
C GLY A 228 -12.19 -20.41 -20.65
N TYR A 229 -12.84 -21.38 -20.01
CA TYR A 229 -12.19 -22.20 -18.98
C TYR A 229 -11.01 -22.99 -19.58
N GLY A 230 -9.79 -22.70 -19.12
CA GLY A 230 -8.55 -23.32 -19.61
C GLY A 230 -7.70 -22.43 -20.53
N GLU A 231 -8.20 -21.26 -20.93
CA GLU A 231 -7.46 -20.27 -21.74
C GLU A 231 -6.86 -19.14 -20.90
N MET A 232 -7.21 -19.10 -19.61
CA MET A 232 -6.73 -18.09 -18.67
C MET A 232 -5.21 -18.16 -18.51
N PRO A 233 -4.50 -17.03 -18.63
CA PRO A 233 -3.09 -16.95 -18.27
C PRO A 233 -2.86 -17.34 -16.80
N ASP A 234 -1.71 -17.94 -16.52
CA ASP A 234 -1.29 -18.25 -15.15
C ASP A 234 -0.46 -17.09 -14.57
N PHE A 235 -1.01 -16.42 -13.56
CA PHE A 235 -0.35 -15.33 -12.85
C PHE A 235 0.15 -15.71 -11.44
N THR A 236 0.21 -17.01 -11.12
CA THR A 236 0.53 -17.48 -9.78
C THR A 236 1.89 -16.99 -9.29
N ALA A 237 2.95 -17.06 -10.11
CA ALA A 237 4.29 -16.65 -9.65
C ALA A 237 4.39 -15.13 -9.48
N LEU A 238 3.74 -14.35 -10.33
CA LEU A 238 3.61 -12.91 -10.14
C LEU A 238 2.89 -12.60 -8.82
N ARG A 239 1.75 -13.24 -8.55
CA ARG A 239 1.01 -13.07 -7.30
C ARG A 239 1.87 -13.39 -6.07
N THR A 240 2.63 -14.49 -6.09
CA THR A 240 3.54 -14.84 -4.99
C THR A 240 4.60 -13.77 -4.73
N MET A 241 5.18 -13.16 -5.78
CA MET A 241 6.11 -12.04 -5.59
C MET A 241 5.43 -10.83 -4.96
N LEU A 242 4.21 -10.49 -5.41
CA LEU A 242 3.45 -9.38 -4.87
C LEU A 242 3.12 -9.58 -3.39
N ASP A 243 2.71 -10.80 -3.01
CA ASP A 243 2.42 -11.16 -1.63
C ASP A 243 3.69 -11.06 -0.74
N ALA A 244 4.86 -11.45 -1.26
CA ALA A 244 6.13 -11.31 -0.55
C ALA A 244 6.49 -9.83 -0.30
N VAL A 245 6.30 -8.95 -1.29
CA VAL A 245 6.52 -7.50 -1.12
C VAL A 245 5.50 -6.92 -0.15
N LEU A 246 4.23 -7.32 -0.23
CA LEU A 246 3.18 -6.88 0.70
C LEU A 246 3.52 -7.25 2.14
N ALA A 247 4.06 -8.45 2.38
CA ALA A 247 4.37 -8.97 3.71
C ALA A 247 5.43 -8.15 4.48
N VAL A 248 6.27 -7.38 3.78
CA VAL A 248 7.28 -6.49 4.36
C VAL A 248 6.96 -5.01 4.15
N SER A 249 5.85 -4.69 3.46
CA SER A 249 5.46 -3.31 3.18
C SER A 249 5.04 -2.59 4.46
N PRO A 250 5.37 -1.30 4.63
CA PRO A 250 4.86 -0.49 5.73
C PRO A 250 3.33 -0.50 5.71
N GLN A 251 2.71 -0.77 6.86
CA GLN A 251 1.26 -0.71 6.94
C GLN A 251 0.81 0.75 6.85
N PRO A 252 -0.16 1.08 5.97
CA PRO A 252 -0.73 2.41 5.98
C PRO A 252 -1.36 2.65 7.34
N VAL A 253 -0.98 3.75 7.99
CA VAL A 253 -1.62 4.19 9.23
C VAL A 253 -3.06 4.54 8.89
N THR A 254 -3.98 3.61 9.14
CA THR A 254 -5.41 3.85 9.03
C THR A 254 -5.97 4.05 10.44
N LEU A 255 -6.90 4.99 10.60
CA LEU A 255 -7.65 5.18 11.86
C LEU A 255 -8.39 3.91 12.31
N ALA A 256 -8.57 2.93 11.40
CA ALA A 256 -9.13 1.62 11.72
C ALA A 256 -8.12 0.68 12.42
N ALA A 257 -6.84 0.73 12.06
CA ALA A 257 -5.79 -0.02 12.76
C ALA A 257 -5.61 0.49 14.21
N GLU A 258 -5.83 1.78 14.44
CA GLU A 258 -5.87 2.34 15.80
C GLU A 258 -7.05 1.80 16.63
N ALA A 259 -8.15 1.33 16.03
CA ALA A 259 -9.27 0.79 16.80
C ALA A 259 -8.95 -0.58 17.40
N ASP A 260 -8.21 -1.43 16.69
CA ASP A 260 -7.78 -2.75 17.18
C ASP A 260 -6.62 -2.62 18.17
N ASP A 261 -5.67 -1.71 17.90
CA ASP A 261 -4.59 -1.39 18.86
C ASP A 261 -5.15 -0.70 20.12
N LEU A 262 -6.15 0.18 19.99
CA LEU A 262 -6.83 0.81 21.13
C LEU A 262 -7.68 -0.21 21.89
N ALA A 263 -8.35 -1.15 21.21
CA ALA A 263 -9.08 -2.24 21.87
C ALA A 263 -8.12 -3.16 22.65
N GLY A 264 -6.95 -3.47 22.07
CA GLY A 264 -5.88 -4.20 22.74
C GLY A 264 -5.35 -3.44 23.97
N LEU A 265 -5.10 -2.13 23.83
CA LEU A 265 -4.62 -1.27 24.92
C LEU A 265 -5.66 -1.11 26.04
N LEU A 266 -6.95 -1.01 25.70
CA LEU A 266 -8.06 -0.93 26.66
C LEU A 266 -8.24 -2.24 27.44
N ASN A 267 -8.00 -3.39 26.80
CA ASN A 267 -8.02 -4.69 27.45
C ASN A 267 -6.82 -4.88 28.40
N ASP A 268 -5.62 -4.47 27.99
CA ASP A 268 -4.41 -4.50 28.83
C ASP A 268 -4.49 -3.52 30.02
N LEU A 269 -5.25 -2.43 29.87
CA LEU A 269 -5.59 -1.50 30.96
C LEU A 269 -6.71 -2.01 31.88
N GLY A 270 -7.22 -3.23 31.66
CA GLY A 270 -8.24 -3.87 32.50
C GLY A 270 -9.62 -3.23 32.39
N ILE A 271 -9.90 -2.51 31.31
CA ILE A 271 -11.21 -1.90 31.05
C ILE A 271 -12.07 -2.93 30.29
N SER A 272 -12.33 -4.08 30.93
CA SER A 272 -13.34 -5.03 30.45
C SER A 272 -14.67 -4.68 31.11
N GLN A 273 -15.74 -4.55 30.30
CA GLN A 273 -17.11 -4.40 30.80
C GLN A 273 -17.58 -5.73 31.36
N ASP A 274 -17.40 -5.94 32.64
CA ASP A 274 -18.22 -6.88 33.40
C ASP A 274 -18.52 -6.23 34.76
N GLU A 275 -19.70 -5.63 34.88
CA GLU A 275 -20.42 -5.51 36.15
C GLU A 275 -21.85 -4.99 35.89
N GLY A 276 -22.80 -5.94 35.80
CA GLY A 276 -24.20 -5.72 36.14
C GLY A 276 -24.43 -5.95 37.65
N PRO A 277 -25.49 -5.37 38.24
CA PRO A 277 -25.42 -4.75 39.57
C PRO A 277 -25.59 -5.72 40.74
N ALA A 278 -24.85 -5.44 41.81
CA ALA A 278 -25.03 -6.03 43.13
C ALA A 278 -26.25 -5.45 43.86
N ALA A 279 -26.98 -6.31 44.58
CA ALA A 279 -27.98 -5.93 45.58
C ALA A 279 -27.45 -6.23 46.99
N ASP A 280 -27.47 -5.18 47.82
CA ASP A 280 -27.55 -5.04 49.28
C ASP A 280 -27.19 -6.24 50.21
N ASP A 281 -26.35 -6.03 51.23
CA ASP A 281 -26.82 -5.46 52.52
C ASP A 281 -25.68 -5.20 53.55
N GLU A 282 -25.83 -4.05 54.22
CA GLU A 282 -25.61 -3.67 55.63
C GLU A 282 -24.39 -4.00 56.55
N VAL A 283 -24.01 -2.90 57.25
CA VAL A 283 -23.50 -2.71 58.65
C VAL A 283 -21.99 -2.53 58.92
N ARG A 284 -21.74 -1.44 59.65
CA ARG A 284 -20.53 -0.72 60.07
C ARG A 284 -19.70 -1.32 61.23
N THR A 285 -18.39 -1.05 61.14
CA THR A 285 -17.39 -0.59 62.16
C THR A 285 -16.83 -1.53 63.25
N PRO A 286 -15.68 -1.20 63.90
CA PRO A 286 -14.36 -0.82 63.36
C PRO A 286 -13.17 -1.45 64.15
N ALA A 287 -11.94 -1.45 63.61
CA ALA A 287 -10.74 -1.52 64.44
C ALA A 287 -9.49 -0.94 63.74
N ALA A 288 -8.79 -0.06 64.45
CA ALA A 288 -7.46 0.48 64.13
C ALA A 288 -6.48 0.05 65.25
N PRO A 289 -5.17 0.37 65.24
CA PRO A 289 -4.23 0.62 64.13
C PRO A 289 -2.90 -0.17 64.29
N ALA A 290 -1.99 -0.12 63.29
CA ALA A 290 -0.56 -0.26 63.56
C ALA A 290 0.30 0.55 62.57
N ARG A 291 0.92 1.61 63.11
CA ARG A 291 1.98 2.41 62.48
C ARG A 291 3.16 1.53 62.04
N ARG A 292 3.80 1.91 60.93
CA ARG A 292 5.25 2.18 60.91
C ARG A 292 5.56 3.32 59.95
N ALA A 293 6.36 4.25 60.45
CA ALA A 293 6.85 5.45 59.79
C ALA A 293 8.10 5.16 58.95
N ARG A 294 8.30 5.94 57.88
CA ARG A 294 9.61 6.47 57.41
C ARG A 294 9.34 7.62 56.42
N THR A 295 9.50 8.85 56.91
CA THR A 295 10.62 9.77 56.62
C THR A 295 10.50 10.46 55.25
N GLN A 296 10.09 11.72 55.31
CA GLN A 296 10.23 12.73 54.27
C GLN A 296 11.70 12.83 53.82
N GLY A 297 11.90 12.70 52.51
CA GLY A 297 13.01 13.27 51.77
C GLY A 297 12.41 13.89 50.51
N ALA A 298 12.21 15.21 50.56
CA ALA A 298 11.68 15.96 49.44
C ALA A 298 12.72 16.00 48.31
N SER A 299 12.45 15.27 47.23
CA SER A 299 12.92 15.59 45.89
C SER A 299 11.69 15.66 44.99
N ALA A 300 11.24 16.88 44.71
CA ALA A 300 10.15 17.18 43.79
C ALA A 300 10.62 16.94 42.33
N GLY A 301 10.86 15.68 41.99
CA GLY A 301 10.93 15.21 40.62
C GLY A 301 9.60 14.58 40.24
N ILE A 302 9.24 14.62 38.96
CA ILE A 302 8.16 13.82 38.39
C ILE A 302 8.64 12.36 38.44
N GLY A 303 8.51 11.71 39.60
CA GLY A 303 9.15 10.41 39.88
C GLY A 303 8.31 9.20 39.50
N ALA A 304 6.99 9.34 39.45
CA ALA A 304 6.05 8.36 38.93
C ALA A 304 4.69 9.05 38.77
N ILE A 305 3.96 8.72 37.71
CA ILE A 305 2.57 9.16 37.52
C ILE A 305 1.68 8.02 38.04
N GLU A 306 1.27 8.11 39.31
CA GLU A 306 0.50 7.05 39.98
C GLU A 306 -0.99 7.42 40.12
N SER A 307 -1.36 8.65 39.78
CA SER A 307 -2.73 9.12 39.81
C SER A 307 -3.03 10.03 38.64
N ARG A 308 -4.32 10.14 38.32
CA ARG A 308 -4.83 11.08 37.32
C ARG A 308 -4.46 12.54 37.64
N ALA A 309 -4.39 12.89 38.92
CA ALA A 309 -3.92 14.20 39.37
C ALA A 309 -2.41 14.41 39.09
N ASP A 310 -1.59 13.35 39.15
CA ASP A 310 -0.18 13.40 38.74
C ASP A 310 -0.04 13.62 37.24
N ALA A 311 -0.89 12.97 36.43
CA ALA A 311 -0.88 13.12 34.97
C ALA A 311 -1.21 14.57 34.55
N VAL A 312 -2.24 15.17 35.16
CA VAL A 312 -2.60 16.57 34.92
C VAL A 312 -1.45 17.51 35.30
N ARG A 313 -0.81 17.28 36.46
CA ARG A 313 0.37 18.05 36.90
C ARG A 313 1.57 17.90 35.98
N ALA A 314 1.79 16.71 35.43
CA ALA A 314 2.88 16.46 34.48
C ALA A 314 2.63 17.19 33.15
N ILE A 315 1.40 17.14 32.64
CA ILE A 315 0.99 17.88 31.44
C ILE A 315 1.15 19.39 31.65
N ASP A 316 0.74 19.92 32.81
CA ASP A 316 0.94 21.33 33.15
C ASP A 316 2.42 21.73 33.17
N ALA A 317 3.29 20.86 33.71
CA ALA A 317 4.73 21.10 33.74
C ALA A 317 5.34 21.13 32.32
N VAL A 318 4.89 20.23 31.43
CA VAL A 318 5.34 20.18 30.02
C VAL A 318 4.85 21.40 29.25
N CYS A 319 3.57 21.80 29.40
CA CYS A 319 3.04 23.01 28.78
C CYS A 319 3.80 24.26 29.23
N ALA A 320 4.09 24.40 30.53
CA ALA A 320 4.85 25.53 31.06
C ALA A 320 6.29 25.58 30.54
N TYR A 321 6.91 24.42 30.29
CA TYR A 321 8.23 24.34 29.66
C TYR A 321 8.16 24.79 28.20
N LEU A 322 7.21 24.26 27.42
CA LEU A 322 7.04 24.57 26.00
C LEU A 322 6.71 26.05 25.78
N GLU A 323 5.82 26.64 26.58
CA GLU A 323 5.50 28.07 26.48
C GLU A 323 6.69 28.99 26.79
N LYS A 324 7.62 28.52 27.62
CA LYS A 324 8.82 29.27 28.01
C LYS A 324 9.98 29.12 27.03
N HIS A 325 10.16 27.92 26.46
CA HIS A 325 11.32 27.59 25.62
C HIS A 325 10.98 27.60 24.12
N GLU A 326 9.73 27.32 23.75
CA GLU A 326 9.28 27.15 22.37
C GLU A 326 7.85 27.73 22.16
N PRO A 327 7.67 29.06 22.27
CA PRO A 327 6.34 29.69 22.28
C PRO A 327 5.53 29.57 20.97
N THR A 328 6.15 29.09 19.88
CA THR A 328 5.47 28.82 18.59
C THR A 328 5.22 27.33 18.35
N ASN A 329 5.56 26.46 19.31
CA ASN A 329 5.35 25.03 19.20
C ASN A 329 3.86 24.68 19.44
N PRO A 330 3.15 24.09 18.47
CA PRO A 330 1.73 23.76 18.60
C PRO A 330 1.44 22.67 19.64
N ALA A 331 2.46 21.97 20.14
CA ALA A 331 2.30 20.90 21.12
C ALA A 331 1.69 21.38 22.44
N ALA A 332 1.97 22.62 22.88
CA ALA A 332 1.38 23.17 24.11
C ALA A 332 -0.15 23.30 24.01
N ASP A 333 -0.66 23.76 22.86
CA ASP A 333 -2.10 23.89 22.62
C ASP A 333 -2.79 22.53 22.51
N LEU A 334 -2.13 21.55 21.90
CA LEU A 334 -2.63 20.17 21.79
C LEU A 334 -2.68 19.47 23.15
N LEU A 335 -1.66 19.65 23.98
CA LEU A 335 -1.61 19.11 25.34
C LEU A 335 -2.68 19.74 26.25
N ARG A 336 -2.93 21.06 26.13
CA ARG A 336 -4.03 21.73 26.84
C ARG A 336 -5.40 21.24 26.37
N ARG A 337 -5.56 20.91 25.08
CA ARG A 337 -6.78 20.25 24.58
C ARG A 337 -6.92 18.87 25.22
N ALA A 338 -5.89 18.02 25.16
CA ALA A 338 -5.90 16.70 25.77
C ALA A 338 -6.24 16.75 27.28
N GLN A 339 -5.69 17.72 28.02
CA GLN A 339 -6.00 17.94 29.44
C GLN A 339 -7.50 18.20 29.70
N ARG A 340 -8.18 18.95 28.84
CA ARG A 340 -9.63 19.22 28.97
C ARG A 340 -10.50 17.99 28.67
N LEU A 341 -9.97 17.03 27.91
CA LEU A 341 -10.67 15.79 27.54
C LEU A 341 -10.53 14.73 28.63
N ILE A 342 -9.43 14.75 29.39
CA ILE A 342 -9.20 13.83 30.52
C ILE A 342 -10.38 13.87 31.50
N ASP A 343 -11.03 15.02 31.69
CA ASP A 343 -12.19 15.26 32.58
C ASP A 343 -13.58 14.91 32.05
N ARG A 344 -13.71 14.43 30.80
CA ARG A 344 -15.02 14.17 30.20
C ARG A 344 -15.28 12.69 29.97
N ASN A 345 -16.53 12.28 30.23
CA ASN A 345 -17.01 10.95 29.84
C ASN A 345 -17.00 10.83 28.30
N PHE A 346 -16.63 9.67 27.76
CA PHE A 346 -16.55 9.37 26.32
C PHE A 346 -17.76 9.87 25.52
N LEU A 347 -18.98 9.76 26.07
CA LEU A 347 -20.19 10.26 25.42
C LEU A 347 -20.29 11.80 25.36
N GLN A 348 -19.69 12.52 26.31
CA GLN A 348 -19.56 13.98 26.24
C GLN A 348 -18.53 14.41 25.19
N LEU A 349 -17.51 13.58 24.92
CA LEU A 349 -16.51 13.81 23.88
C LEU A 349 -17.13 13.62 22.49
N VAL A 350 -17.88 12.54 22.27
CA VAL A 350 -18.59 12.30 20.99
C VAL A 350 -19.57 13.45 20.68
N ARG A 351 -20.28 13.97 21.69
CA ARG A 351 -21.22 15.08 21.54
C ARG A 351 -20.56 16.42 21.17
N GLU A 352 -19.29 16.62 21.52
CA GLU A 352 -18.55 17.85 21.29
C GLU A 352 -17.81 17.86 19.94
N PHE A 353 -17.33 16.70 19.48
CA PHE A 353 -16.54 16.59 18.24
C PHE A 353 -17.33 16.10 17.02
N ALA A 354 -18.41 15.36 17.22
CA ALA A 354 -19.23 14.80 16.14
C ALA A 354 -20.70 14.64 16.59
N PRO A 355 -21.45 15.75 16.74
CA PRO A 355 -22.83 15.72 17.26
C PRO A 355 -23.76 14.85 16.41
N ASP A 356 -23.49 14.73 15.11
CA ASP A 356 -24.29 13.93 14.17
C ASP A 356 -24.04 12.41 14.31
N ALA A 357 -22.92 12.00 14.92
CA ALA A 357 -22.53 10.59 15.11
C ALA A 357 -23.06 9.99 16.43
N VAL A 358 -23.61 10.82 17.33
CA VAL A 358 -24.08 10.40 18.67
C VAL A 358 -25.13 9.29 18.58
N GLY A 359 -26.03 9.37 17.60
CA GLY A 359 -27.13 8.41 17.43
C GLY A 359 -26.71 7.04 16.86
N GLU A 360 -25.56 6.96 16.19
CA GLU A 360 -24.99 5.69 15.72
C GLU A 360 -24.13 5.04 16.80
N VAL A 361 -23.36 5.85 17.54
CA VAL A 361 -22.56 5.39 18.67
C VAL A 361 -23.45 4.87 19.82
N ALA A 362 -24.57 5.53 20.12
CA ALA A 362 -25.54 5.05 21.12
C ALA A 362 -26.18 3.71 20.72
N ARG A 363 -26.45 3.51 19.43
CA ARG A 363 -26.99 2.26 18.88
C ARG A 363 -25.96 1.12 18.89
N MET A 364 -24.70 1.39 18.62
CA MET A 364 -23.61 0.41 18.73
C MET A 364 -23.34 -0.01 20.18
N LEU A 365 -23.49 0.91 21.13
CA LEU A 365 -23.26 0.65 22.57
C LEU A 365 -24.52 0.15 23.30
N GLY A 366 -25.67 0.06 22.64
CA GLY A 366 -26.90 -0.50 23.20
C GLY A 366 -27.57 0.35 24.29
N VAL A 367 -27.34 1.68 24.30
CA VAL A 367 -27.90 2.60 25.32
C VAL A 367 -28.95 3.51 24.68
N ASP A 368 -30.06 3.75 25.38
CA ASP A 368 -31.15 4.62 24.91
C ASP A 368 -30.70 6.10 24.90
N PRO A 369 -30.71 6.79 23.74
CA PRO A 369 -30.27 8.18 23.62
C PRO A 369 -31.03 9.16 24.51
N ASP A 370 -32.26 8.84 24.94
CA ASP A 370 -33.09 9.71 25.77
C ASP A 370 -33.00 9.42 27.29
N SER A 371 -32.27 8.37 27.70
CA SER A 371 -32.09 8.02 29.13
C SER A 371 -30.95 8.78 29.82
N LEU A 372 -30.30 9.72 29.13
CA LEU A 372 -29.02 10.32 29.53
C LEU A 372 -29.17 11.82 29.78
N HIS A 373 -29.35 12.20 31.04
CA HIS A 373 -29.25 13.59 31.51
C HIS A 373 -27.80 14.01 31.80
#